data_AF-A0A968GX01-F1
#
_entry.id   AF-A0A968GX01-F1
#
_cell.length_a   1.000
_cell.length_b   1.000
_cell.length_c   1.000
_cell.angle_alpha   90.00
_cell.angle_beta   90.00
_cell.angle_gamma   90.00
#
_symmetry.space_group_name_H-M   'P 1'
#
loop_
_entity.id
_entity.type
_entity.pdbx_description
1 polymer ?
#
loop_
_entity_poly.entity_id
_entity_poly.type
_entity_poly.pdbx_seq_one_letter_code
_entity_poly.pdbx_strand_id
1 'polypeptide(L)'
;MPGVRSGRVTESGFEGVPMSGAVRKSFDHPDEHVEVPGMTVDAVSMGDATIARYVMQPGEHCGQLDAATGKRRCLAHHTGVITSGRLHVELEDGPVLEPGPNDVFDVPPGHDGWVVSDEPLVSIEWAGFRTWVGPTESSARILVTLLVTDIVGSTELAGRLGDQAWHELLARHNQQVRLILDRFRGREVNTTGDGFLAIFDSAGRAVSAARAIRDAAAELGLEIRAGLHTGEVEIAGGDVRGIAVHEAARIAATAGPGEVLVSPTTRLLTGTEFQFDSRGEHELKGLAGPRELFAVTGAG
;
A
#
# COMPACT_ATOMS: atom_id res chain seq x y z
N MET A 1 -35.20 -19.02 33.78
CA MET A 1 -35.03 -20.46 33.48
C MET A 1 -36.29 -20.91 32.77
N PRO A 2 -36.31 -20.99 31.43
CA PRO A 2 -35.64 -22.01 30.60
C PRO A 2 -34.91 -21.37 29.39
N GLY A 3 -34.11 -22.00 28.53
CA GLY A 3 -33.67 -23.37 28.32
C GLY A 3 -33.03 -23.39 26.92
N VAL A 4 -31.69 -23.39 26.85
CA VAL A 4 -30.94 -23.38 25.58
C VAL A 4 -31.08 -24.75 24.91
N ARG A 5 -31.62 -24.78 23.69
CA ARG A 5 -31.65 -25.99 22.86
C ARG A 5 -30.30 -26.16 22.17
N SER A 6 -29.55 -27.18 22.58
CA SER A 6 -28.41 -27.73 21.87
C SER A 6 -28.89 -28.44 20.60
N GLY A 7 -28.53 -27.92 19.44
CA GLY A 7 -28.66 -28.61 18.15
C GLY A 7 -27.38 -29.38 17.86
N ARG A 8 -27.47 -30.71 17.86
CA ARG A 8 -26.40 -31.62 17.41
C ARG A 8 -26.48 -31.70 15.88
N VAL A 9 -25.41 -31.34 15.18
CA VAL A 9 -25.26 -31.60 13.74
C VAL A 9 -24.37 -32.83 13.58
N THR A 10 -24.90 -33.85 12.92
CA THR A 10 -24.20 -35.10 12.57
C THR A 10 -23.33 -34.89 11.33
N GLU A 11 -22.09 -35.37 11.38
CA GLU A 11 -21.18 -35.44 10.24
C GLU A 11 -21.65 -36.48 9.21
N SER A 12 -21.61 -36.12 7.93
CA SER A 12 -21.52 -37.09 6.82
C SER A 12 -20.60 -36.52 5.75
N GLY A 13 -19.58 -37.29 5.39
CA GLY A 13 -18.37 -36.87 4.71
C GLY A 13 -18.50 -36.42 3.24
N PHE A 14 -17.57 -35.54 2.90
CA PHE A 14 -16.92 -35.39 1.61
C PHE A 14 -15.46 -35.03 1.91
N GLU A 15 -14.49 -35.80 1.43
CA GLU A 15 -13.08 -35.41 1.40
C GLU A 15 -12.95 -34.24 0.42
N GLY A 16 -12.86 -33.03 0.97
CA GLY A 16 -12.68 -31.77 0.25
C GLY A 16 -11.58 -30.95 0.90
N VAL A 17 -10.81 -30.25 0.05
CA VAL A 17 -9.74 -29.30 0.37
C VAL A 17 -10.04 -28.48 1.65
N PRO A 18 -9.11 -28.35 2.62
CA PRO A 18 -9.40 -27.65 3.87
C PRO A 18 -9.51 -26.15 3.61
N MET A 19 -10.72 -25.61 3.69
CA MET A 19 -10.98 -24.17 3.83
C MET A 19 -11.85 -23.93 5.07
N SER A 20 -11.36 -23.04 5.93
CA SER A 20 -12.00 -22.44 7.12
C SER A 20 -11.98 -23.24 8.43
N GLY A 21 -10.91 -23.06 9.20
CA GLY A 21 -10.99 -23.14 10.67
C GLY A 21 -11.42 -21.78 11.21
N ALA A 22 -12.40 -21.71 12.10
CA ALA A 22 -12.67 -20.49 12.84
C ALA A 22 -11.43 -20.10 13.66
N VAL A 23 -10.86 -18.92 13.41
CA VAL A 23 -9.67 -18.43 14.10
C VAL A 23 -10.09 -17.46 15.21
N ARG A 24 -9.50 -17.61 16.40
CA ARG A 24 -9.62 -16.67 17.53
C ARG A 24 -8.22 -16.24 17.95
N LYS A 25 -7.99 -14.93 18.06
CA LYS A 25 -6.79 -14.33 18.65
C LYS A 25 -7.17 -13.33 19.74
N SER A 26 -6.20 -12.94 20.58
CA SER A 26 -6.38 -11.95 21.65
C SER A 26 -5.19 -10.99 21.67
N PHE A 27 -5.44 -9.72 21.97
CA PHE A 27 -4.36 -8.75 22.22
C PHE A 27 -3.61 -9.00 23.54
N ASP A 28 -4.09 -9.89 24.41
CA ASP A 28 -3.31 -10.33 25.58
C ASP A 28 -2.14 -11.24 25.19
N HIS A 29 -2.22 -11.83 23.98
CA HIS A 29 -1.20 -12.67 23.37
C HIS A 29 -1.06 -12.27 21.89
N PRO A 30 -0.53 -11.06 21.62
CA PRO A 30 -0.47 -10.56 20.25
C PRO A 30 0.55 -11.35 19.44
N ASP A 31 0.38 -11.34 18.11
CA ASP A 31 1.40 -11.89 17.21
C ASP A 31 2.65 -11.00 17.21
N GLU A 32 2.46 -9.69 17.44
CA GLU A 32 3.52 -8.70 17.49
C GLU A 32 3.24 -7.64 18.55
N HIS A 33 4.27 -7.27 19.31
CA HIS A 33 4.22 -6.26 20.34
C HIS A 33 5.36 -5.27 20.13
N VAL A 34 5.02 -3.99 19.99
CA VAL A 34 6.00 -2.90 19.86
C VAL A 34 5.77 -1.90 20.98
N GLU A 35 6.86 -1.54 21.65
CA GLU A 35 6.89 -0.50 22.67
C GLU A 35 7.85 0.60 22.21
N VAL A 36 7.33 1.82 22.14
CA VAL A 36 8.10 3.05 21.92
C VAL A 36 7.77 4.01 23.06
N PRO A 37 8.61 5.04 23.33
CA PRO A 37 8.32 5.99 24.40
C PRO A 37 6.89 6.54 24.27
N GLY A 38 6.08 6.34 25.31
CA GLY A 38 4.72 6.87 25.37
C GLY A 38 3.66 6.09 24.60
N MET A 39 4.01 5.02 23.87
CA MET A 39 3.06 4.27 23.06
C MET A 39 3.37 2.77 23.00
N THR A 40 2.35 1.92 23.14
CA THR A 40 2.43 0.49 22.85
C THR A 40 1.50 0.12 21.72
N VAL A 41 1.92 -0.84 20.90
CA VAL A 41 1.12 -1.38 19.79
C VAL A 41 1.13 -2.89 19.84
N ASP A 42 -0.04 -3.48 19.95
CA ASP A 42 -0.26 -4.94 19.92
C ASP A 42 -0.99 -5.30 18.64
N ALA A 43 -0.43 -6.17 17.80
CA ALA A 43 -1.05 -6.55 16.53
C ALA A 43 -1.40 -8.04 16.47
N VAL A 44 -2.53 -8.34 15.83
CA VAL A 44 -2.94 -9.69 15.47
C VAL A 44 -3.29 -9.79 13.98
N SER A 45 -2.83 -10.85 13.34
CA SER A 45 -3.12 -11.19 11.94
C SER A 45 -4.28 -12.18 11.87
N MET A 46 -5.36 -11.78 11.21
CA MET A 46 -6.62 -12.50 11.06
C MET A 46 -6.96 -12.64 9.57
N GLY A 47 -6.47 -13.72 8.93
CA GLY A 47 -6.63 -13.90 7.49
C GLY A 47 -5.82 -12.87 6.70
N ASP A 48 -6.50 -12.05 5.90
CA ASP A 48 -5.95 -10.93 5.14
C ASP A 48 -5.92 -9.61 5.93
N ALA A 49 -6.58 -9.54 7.08
CA ALA A 49 -6.58 -8.36 7.94
C ALA A 49 -5.50 -8.42 9.02
N THR A 50 -4.89 -7.27 9.31
CA THR A 50 -4.14 -7.06 10.56
C THR A 50 -4.90 -6.02 11.37
N ILE A 51 -5.17 -6.37 12.61
CA ILE A 51 -5.87 -5.53 13.58
C ILE A 51 -4.88 -5.21 14.68
N ALA A 52 -4.70 -3.92 14.98
CA ALA A 52 -3.78 -3.45 15.99
C ALA A 52 -4.53 -2.72 17.11
N ARG A 53 -4.10 -2.92 18.35
CA ARG A 53 -4.47 -2.10 19.50
C ARG A 53 -3.34 -1.13 19.77
N TYR A 54 -3.61 0.16 19.64
CA TYR A 54 -2.69 1.21 20.06
C TYR A 54 -3.07 1.69 21.45
N VAL A 55 -2.08 1.92 22.29
CA VAL A 55 -2.23 2.60 23.58
C VAL A 55 -1.24 3.75 23.62
N MET A 56 -1.72 4.99 23.68
CA MET A 56 -0.89 6.19 23.75
C MET A 56 -1.13 6.91 25.08
N GLN A 57 -0.05 7.34 25.74
CA GLN A 57 -0.16 8.08 27.00
C GLN A 57 -0.65 9.53 26.77
N PRO A 58 -1.25 10.18 27.79
CA PRO A 58 -1.65 11.57 27.73
C PRO A 58 -0.54 12.50 27.22
N GLY A 59 -0.86 13.36 26.26
CA GLY A 59 0.09 14.30 25.65
C GLY A 59 1.07 13.67 24.64
N GLU A 60 1.07 12.36 24.45
CA GLU A 60 1.94 11.71 23.46
C GLU A 60 1.44 11.96 22.04
N HIS A 61 2.39 12.17 21.13
CA HIS A 61 2.14 12.41 19.72
C HIS A 61 2.41 11.15 18.88
N CYS A 62 1.59 10.90 17.86
CA CYS A 62 1.83 9.82 16.90
C CYS A 62 2.91 10.20 15.87
N GLY A 63 3.06 11.49 15.56
CA GLY A 63 4.00 11.97 14.56
C GLY A 63 5.45 12.03 15.05
N GLN A 64 6.38 11.64 14.18
CA GLN A 64 7.81 11.84 14.45
C GLN A 64 8.22 13.28 14.11
N LEU A 65 9.10 13.86 14.92
CA LEU A 65 9.61 15.21 14.67
C LEU A 65 10.54 15.20 13.45
N ASP A 66 10.14 15.88 12.40
CA ASP A 66 10.98 16.12 11.23
C ASP A 66 12.01 17.22 11.55
N ALA A 67 13.29 16.87 11.51
CA ALA A 67 14.38 17.78 11.88
C ALA A 67 14.56 18.96 10.92
N ALA A 68 14.08 18.86 9.68
CA ALA A 68 14.23 19.89 8.66
C ALA A 68 13.09 20.93 8.73
N THR A 69 11.88 20.49 9.04
CA THR A 69 10.67 21.34 9.08
C THR A 69 10.25 21.73 10.49
N GLY A 70 10.73 21.01 11.51
CA GLY A 70 10.32 21.19 12.92
C GLY A 70 8.88 20.75 13.19
N LYS A 71 8.19 20.15 12.23
CA LYS A 71 6.82 19.63 12.38
C LYS A 71 6.85 18.15 12.74
N ARG A 72 5.90 17.70 13.56
CA ARG A 72 5.64 16.27 13.73
C ARG A 72 4.77 15.76 12.59
N ARG A 73 5.08 14.55 12.10
CA ARG A 73 4.29 13.90 11.05
C ARG A 73 4.24 12.40 11.27
N CYS A 74 3.02 11.86 11.23
CA CYS A 74 2.75 10.45 11.04
C CYS A 74 2.44 10.22 9.56
N LEU A 75 3.15 9.27 8.95
CA LEU A 75 2.95 8.90 7.53
C LEU A 75 2.16 7.59 7.39
N ALA A 76 1.64 7.04 8.49
CA ALA A 76 0.73 5.91 8.44
C ALA A 76 -0.70 6.39 8.15
N HIS A 77 -1.45 5.56 7.44
CA HIS A 77 -2.89 5.72 7.28
C HIS A 77 -3.59 4.97 8.40
N HIS A 78 -4.42 5.64 9.19
CA HIS A 78 -5.09 5.03 10.32
C HIS A 78 -6.60 4.97 10.09
N THR A 79 -7.15 3.76 10.06
CA THR A 79 -8.59 3.53 10.03
C THR A 79 -8.98 2.68 11.22
N GLY A 80 -9.83 3.18 12.10
CA GLY A 80 -10.10 2.47 13.35
C GLY A 80 -11.24 3.03 14.17
N VAL A 81 -11.35 2.52 15.40
CA VAL A 81 -12.30 2.95 16.41
C VAL A 81 -11.57 3.24 17.71
N ILE A 82 -11.93 4.33 18.38
CA ILE A 82 -11.41 4.62 19.72
C ILE A 82 -12.30 3.94 20.76
N THR A 83 -11.68 3.23 21.69
CA THR A 83 -12.37 2.56 22.80
C THR A 83 -12.19 3.28 24.14
N SER A 84 -11.14 4.10 24.29
CA SER A 84 -10.85 4.90 25.49
C SER A 84 -10.03 6.14 25.14
N GLY A 85 -10.14 7.22 25.92
CA GLY A 85 -9.40 8.47 25.69
C GLY A 85 -9.88 9.29 24.48
N ARG A 86 -9.18 10.38 24.19
CA ARG A 86 -9.46 11.30 23.08
C ARG A 86 -8.19 11.67 22.35
N LEU A 87 -8.22 11.53 21.03
CA LEU A 87 -7.15 11.92 20.13
C LEU A 87 -7.53 13.24 19.46
N HIS A 88 -6.62 14.19 19.42
CA HIS A 88 -6.68 15.34 18.52
C HIS A 88 -5.85 15.02 17.27
N VAL A 89 -6.33 15.35 16.08
CA VAL A 89 -5.66 15.10 14.81
C VAL A 89 -5.66 16.36 13.96
N GLU A 90 -4.47 16.80 13.55
CA GLU A 90 -4.26 17.91 12.63
C GLU A 90 -3.70 17.39 11.31
N LEU A 91 -4.44 17.63 10.23
CA LEU A 91 -3.99 17.41 8.86
C LEU A 91 -3.30 18.67 8.34
N GLU A 92 -2.23 18.53 7.54
CA GLU A 92 -1.46 19.68 7.04
C GLU A 92 -2.32 20.69 6.24
N ASP A 93 -3.28 20.19 5.46
CA ASP A 93 -4.21 21.00 4.64
C ASP A 93 -5.67 20.51 4.79
N GLY A 94 -6.09 20.17 6.02
CA GLY A 94 -7.35 19.48 6.25
C GLY A 94 -8.12 19.89 7.51
N PRO A 95 -9.28 19.25 7.75
CA PRO A 95 -10.04 19.45 8.96
C PRO A 95 -9.25 18.96 10.18
N VAL A 96 -9.45 19.64 11.31
CA VAL A 96 -9.08 19.13 12.63
C VAL A 96 -10.13 18.14 13.08
N LEU A 97 -9.71 16.96 13.55
CA LEU A 97 -10.59 15.92 14.07
C LEU A 97 -10.27 15.66 15.54
N GLU A 98 -11.28 15.41 16.37
CA GLU A 98 -11.07 15.03 17.78
C GLU A 98 -11.83 13.76 18.16
N PRO A 99 -11.56 12.60 17.52
CA PRO A 99 -12.29 11.37 17.80
C PRO A 99 -12.10 10.92 19.26
N GLY A 100 -13.17 10.42 19.86
CA GLY A 100 -13.21 9.87 21.21
C GLY A 100 -13.91 8.51 21.26
N PRO A 101 -14.32 8.03 22.45
CA PRO A 101 -14.82 6.68 22.59
C PRO A 101 -16.07 6.41 21.74
N ASN A 102 -16.04 5.30 21.00
CA ASN A 102 -17.01 4.84 20.00
C ASN A 102 -17.01 5.59 18.66
N ASP A 103 -16.13 6.57 18.46
CA ASP A 103 -15.96 7.21 17.16
C ASP A 103 -15.12 6.32 16.24
N VAL A 104 -15.57 6.17 14.99
CA VAL A 104 -14.81 5.55 13.90
C VAL A 104 -14.10 6.66 13.13
N PHE A 105 -12.82 6.48 12.83
CA PHE A 105 -12.01 7.48 12.17
C PHE A 105 -11.26 6.89 10.97
N ASP A 106 -10.96 7.78 10.01
CA ASP A 106 -10.14 7.51 8.83
C ASP A 106 -9.20 8.71 8.64
N VAL A 107 -7.92 8.52 8.95
CA VAL A 107 -6.91 9.58 9.01
C VAL A 107 -5.79 9.26 8.02
N PRO A 108 -5.62 10.06 6.95
CA PRO A 108 -4.60 9.82 5.95
C PRO A 108 -3.19 10.20 6.43
N PRO A 109 -2.12 9.70 5.76
CA PRO A 109 -0.74 10.12 6.01
C PRO A 109 -0.55 11.64 5.95
N GLY A 110 0.45 12.15 6.67
CA GLY A 110 0.78 13.58 6.69
C GLY A 110 -0.01 14.37 7.74
N HIS A 111 -0.44 13.70 8.81
CA HIS A 111 -1.06 14.32 9.98
C HIS A 111 -0.10 14.33 11.17
N ASP A 112 -0.40 15.13 12.18
CA ASP A 112 0.00 14.83 13.54
C ASP A 112 -1.24 14.56 14.39
N GLY A 113 -1.08 13.78 15.45
CA GLY A 113 -2.16 13.57 16.39
C GLY A 113 -1.63 13.28 17.77
N TRP A 114 -2.31 13.80 18.79
CA TRP A 114 -1.89 13.65 20.17
C TRP A 114 -3.05 13.44 21.13
N VAL A 115 -2.75 12.76 22.23
CA VAL A 115 -3.74 12.46 23.25
C VAL A 115 -4.06 13.72 24.05
N VAL A 116 -5.32 14.18 23.96
CA VAL A 116 -5.81 15.37 24.70
C VAL A 116 -6.60 15.01 25.96
N SER A 117 -6.88 13.73 26.18
CA SER A 117 -7.48 13.23 27.42
C SER A 117 -6.45 12.99 28.53
N ASP A 118 -6.90 13.05 29.78
CA ASP A 118 -6.10 12.71 30.96
C ASP A 118 -5.88 11.18 31.12
N GLU A 119 -6.72 10.37 30.46
CA GLU A 119 -6.54 8.92 30.38
C GLU A 119 -5.84 8.54 29.06
N PRO A 120 -5.09 7.41 29.03
CA PRO A 120 -4.50 6.91 27.80
C PRO A 120 -5.54 6.70 26.70
N LEU A 121 -5.16 7.07 25.49
CA LEU A 121 -5.91 6.69 24.29
C LEU A 121 -5.78 5.19 24.09
N VAL A 122 -6.89 4.52 23.79
CA VAL A 122 -6.90 3.15 23.28
C VAL A 122 -7.69 3.09 21.98
N SER A 123 -7.04 2.80 20.86
CA SER A 123 -7.68 2.61 19.56
C SER A 123 -7.49 1.18 19.05
N ILE A 124 -8.49 0.68 18.33
CA ILE A 124 -8.42 -0.55 17.55
C ILE A 124 -8.43 -0.16 16.08
N GLU A 125 -7.38 -0.51 15.35
CA GLU A 125 -7.14 -0.01 14.01
C GLU A 125 -6.88 -1.14 13.03
N TRP A 126 -7.34 -0.94 11.80
CA TRP A 126 -7.10 -1.80 10.66
C TRP A 126 -6.03 -1.15 9.79
N ALA A 127 -4.96 -1.92 9.54
CA ALA A 127 -3.87 -1.58 8.61
C ALA A 127 -2.93 -0.42 8.98
N GLY A 128 -3.11 0.33 10.08
CA GLY A 128 -2.21 1.43 10.46
C GLY A 128 -0.76 1.00 10.74
N PHE A 129 -0.58 -0.18 11.35
CA PHE A 129 0.73 -0.65 11.81
C PHE A 129 1.60 -1.27 10.70
N ARG A 130 0.98 -1.89 9.69
CA ARG A 130 1.73 -2.62 8.63
C ARG A 130 2.49 -1.71 7.68
N THR A 131 2.13 -0.44 7.60
CA THR A 131 2.87 0.58 6.85
C THR A 131 4.25 0.84 7.48
N TRP A 132 4.44 0.47 8.76
CA TRP A 132 5.66 0.77 9.52
C TRP A 132 6.52 -0.46 9.88
N VAL A 133 5.94 -1.65 10.07
CA VAL A 133 6.72 -2.81 10.60
C VAL A 133 6.81 -4.02 9.67
N GLY A 134 6.16 -3.97 8.50
CA GLY A 134 6.25 -5.02 7.50
C GLY A 134 5.51 -6.33 7.89
N PRO A 135 4.83 -7.01 6.95
CA PRO A 135 4.20 -8.31 7.15
C PRO A 135 5.10 -9.39 7.79
N THR A 136 4.69 -9.97 8.92
CA THR A 136 5.08 -11.34 9.31
C THR A 136 4.30 -12.38 8.48
N GLU A 137 4.92 -13.55 8.28
CA GLU A 137 4.60 -14.56 7.26
C GLU A 137 3.12 -14.95 7.17
N SER A 138 2.46 -14.54 6.08
CA SER A 138 1.20 -15.10 5.62
C SER A 138 1.44 -15.69 4.24
N SER A 139 1.26 -17.00 4.09
CA SER A 139 1.37 -17.68 2.79
C SER A 139 0.11 -17.52 1.92
N ALA A 140 -0.75 -16.54 2.21
CA ALA A 140 -1.97 -16.32 1.45
C ALA A 140 -1.62 -15.68 0.09
N ARG A 141 -2.10 -16.31 -0.98
CA ARG A 141 -2.11 -15.71 -2.31
C ARG A 141 -3.25 -14.72 -2.39
N ILE A 142 -2.93 -13.50 -2.81
CA ILE A 142 -3.94 -12.47 -3.05
C ILE A 142 -3.83 -11.94 -4.47
N LEU A 143 -4.96 -11.53 -5.03
CA LEU A 143 -5.01 -10.88 -6.34
C LEU A 143 -4.74 -9.38 -6.16
N VAL A 144 -3.72 -8.86 -6.84
CA VAL A 144 -3.37 -7.43 -6.81
C VAL A 144 -3.04 -6.92 -8.20
N THR A 145 -3.12 -5.60 -8.40
CA THR A 145 -2.50 -4.94 -9.54
C THR A 145 -1.12 -4.44 -9.16
N LEU A 146 -0.09 -4.92 -9.86
CA LEU A 146 1.29 -4.48 -9.74
C LEU A 146 1.55 -3.31 -10.68
N LEU A 147 2.28 -2.32 -10.20
CA LEU A 147 2.86 -1.23 -10.99
C LEU A 147 4.38 -1.32 -10.86
N VAL A 148 5.07 -1.35 -11.99
CA VAL A 148 6.52 -1.17 -12.07
C VAL A 148 6.80 0.09 -12.87
N THR A 149 7.64 0.98 -12.33
CA THR A 149 8.13 2.18 -13.02
C THR A 149 9.65 2.20 -13.05
N ASP A 150 10.20 2.91 -14.03
CA ASP A 150 11.65 3.08 -14.19
C ASP A 150 11.95 4.40 -14.92
N ILE A 151 12.99 5.13 -14.50
CA ILE A 151 13.42 6.37 -15.18
C ILE A 151 14.20 6.02 -16.44
N VAL A 152 13.77 6.58 -17.57
CA VAL A 152 14.43 6.42 -18.87
C VAL A 152 15.76 7.15 -18.87
N GLY A 153 16.84 6.46 -19.26
CA GLY A 153 18.16 7.07 -19.41
C GLY A 153 18.79 7.55 -18.09
N SER A 154 18.34 6.99 -16.94
CA SER A 154 18.77 7.40 -15.60
C SER A 154 20.29 7.40 -15.43
N THR A 155 20.99 6.39 -15.94
CA THR A 155 22.45 6.26 -15.81
C THR A 155 23.20 7.35 -16.59
N GLU A 156 22.77 7.65 -17.81
CA GLU A 156 23.36 8.71 -18.63
C GLU A 156 23.09 10.09 -18.02
N LEU A 157 21.88 10.28 -17.49
CA LEU A 157 21.49 11.51 -16.81
C LEU A 157 22.30 11.71 -15.52
N ALA A 158 22.48 10.67 -14.72
CA ALA A 158 23.31 10.70 -13.51
C ALA A 158 24.76 11.08 -13.83
N GLY A 159 25.35 10.48 -14.87
CA GLY A 159 26.71 10.82 -15.32
C GLY A 159 26.87 12.27 -15.80
N ARG A 160 25.82 12.84 -16.40
CA ARG A 160 25.82 14.24 -16.87
C ARG A 160 25.62 15.26 -15.74
N LEU A 161 24.77 14.95 -14.76
CA LEU A 161 24.45 15.85 -13.64
C LEU A 161 25.49 15.80 -12.52
N GLY A 162 26.16 14.65 -12.35
CA GLY A 162 26.98 14.35 -11.20
C GLY A 162 26.15 13.91 -9.98
N ASP A 163 26.80 13.17 -9.08
CA ASP A 163 26.13 12.40 -8.01
C ASP A 163 25.23 13.25 -7.11
N GLN A 164 25.66 14.44 -6.71
CA GLN A 164 24.89 15.31 -5.80
C GLN A 164 23.59 15.79 -6.44
N ALA A 165 23.66 16.34 -7.65
CA ALA A 165 22.49 16.86 -8.36
C ALA A 165 21.54 15.73 -8.77
N TRP A 166 22.08 14.54 -9.11
CA TRP A 166 21.29 13.34 -9.33
C TRP A 166 20.55 12.91 -8.06
N HIS A 167 21.24 12.87 -6.93
CA HIS A 167 20.64 12.49 -5.64
C HIS A 167 19.48 13.42 -5.24
N GLU A 168 19.64 14.73 -5.41
CA GLU A 168 18.59 15.73 -5.14
C GLU A 168 17.41 15.64 -6.12
N LEU A 169 17.66 15.33 -7.39
CA LEU A 169 16.60 15.09 -8.38
C LEU A 169 15.83 13.81 -8.05
N LEU A 170 16.54 12.74 -7.71
CA LEU A 170 15.97 11.44 -7.37
C LEU A 170 15.15 11.52 -6.07
N ALA A 171 15.63 12.23 -5.05
CA ALA A 171 14.88 12.46 -3.82
C ALA A 171 13.54 13.16 -4.07
N ARG A 172 13.52 14.19 -4.94
CA ARG A 172 12.28 14.89 -5.33
C ARG A 172 11.34 13.98 -6.11
N HIS A 173 11.87 13.20 -7.05
CA HIS A 173 11.08 12.21 -7.79
C HIS A 173 10.44 11.19 -6.85
N ASN A 174 11.22 10.58 -5.96
CA ASN A 174 10.76 9.55 -5.03
C ASN A 174 9.70 10.09 -4.05
N GLN A 175 9.84 11.35 -3.61
CA GLN A 175 8.83 12.01 -2.79
C GLN A 175 7.50 12.17 -3.53
N GLN A 176 7.53 12.64 -4.78
CA GLN A 176 6.32 12.79 -5.61
C GLN A 176 5.64 11.44 -5.85
N VAL A 177 6.42 10.40 -6.17
CA VAL A 177 5.89 9.05 -6.36
C VAL A 177 5.15 8.58 -5.12
N ARG A 178 5.74 8.71 -3.92
CA ARG A 178 5.10 8.29 -2.66
C ARG A 178 3.80 9.03 -2.38
N LEU A 179 3.77 10.35 -2.55
CA LEU A 179 2.53 11.13 -2.41
C LEU A 179 1.42 10.67 -3.38
N ILE A 180 1.79 10.28 -4.60
CA ILE A 180 0.84 9.78 -5.59
C ILE A 180 0.37 8.36 -5.25
N LEU A 181 1.28 7.47 -4.82
CA LEU A 181 0.91 6.14 -4.33
C LEU A 181 -0.11 6.27 -3.19
N ASP A 182 0.16 7.12 -2.22
CA ASP A 182 -0.75 7.36 -1.09
C ASP A 182 -2.12 7.87 -1.55
N ARG A 183 -2.14 8.89 -2.43
CA ARG A 183 -3.38 9.44 -3.00
C ARG A 183 -4.25 8.38 -3.67
N PHE A 184 -3.63 7.41 -4.34
CA PHE A 184 -4.32 6.34 -5.06
C PHE A 184 -4.33 5.01 -4.30
N ARG A 185 -4.08 5.01 -2.98
CA ARG A 185 -4.09 3.82 -2.12
C ARG A 185 -3.17 2.68 -2.64
N GLY A 186 -2.04 3.06 -3.23
CA GLY A 186 -0.98 2.16 -3.61
C GLY A 186 -0.03 1.92 -2.45
N ARG A 187 0.50 0.70 -2.35
CA ARG A 187 1.54 0.34 -1.37
C ARG A 187 2.86 0.15 -2.08
N GLU A 188 3.87 0.95 -1.72
CA GLU A 188 5.26 0.71 -2.11
C GLU A 188 5.72 -0.65 -1.57
N VAL A 189 6.30 -1.48 -2.43
CA VAL A 189 6.89 -2.77 -2.07
C VAL A 189 8.40 -2.65 -2.00
N ASN A 190 9.00 -2.10 -3.06
CA ASN A 190 10.44 -1.94 -3.17
C ASN A 190 10.79 -0.84 -4.18
N THR A 191 12.03 -0.34 -4.11
CA THR A 191 12.63 0.58 -5.07
C THR A 191 13.96 0.04 -5.58
N THR A 192 14.26 0.24 -6.87
CA THR A 192 15.59 -0.03 -7.46
C THR A 192 16.48 1.21 -7.47
N GLY A 193 16.10 2.27 -6.74
CA GLY A 193 16.75 3.57 -6.76
C GLY A 193 16.01 4.52 -7.68
N ASP A 194 16.00 4.22 -8.98
CA ASP A 194 15.37 4.97 -10.08
C ASP A 194 14.05 4.40 -10.58
N GLY A 195 13.57 3.35 -9.92
CA GLY A 195 12.31 2.68 -10.23
C GLY A 195 11.54 2.29 -8.97
N PHE A 196 10.25 2.03 -9.15
CA PHE A 196 9.34 1.62 -8.08
C PHE A 196 8.62 0.33 -8.44
N LEU A 197 8.44 -0.53 -7.45
CA LEU A 197 7.45 -1.61 -7.45
C LEU A 197 6.38 -1.26 -6.41
N ALA A 198 5.14 -1.13 -6.85
CA ALA A 198 3.99 -0.89 -5.99
C ALA A 198 2.86 -1.86 -6.28
N ILE A 199 1.98 -2.09 -5.29
CA ILE A 199 0.76 -2.87 -5.46
C ILE A 199 -0.49 -2.05 -5.14
N PHE A 200 -1.59 -2.41 -5.80
CA PHE A 200 -2.90 -1.83 -5.64
C PHE A 200 -3.95 -2.93 -5.55
N ASP A 201 -4.99 -2.66 -4.80
CA ASP A 201 -6.21 -3.47 -4.70
C ASP A 201 -7.23 -3.14 -5.83
N SER A 202 -6.91 -2.22 -6.74
CA SER A 202 -7.73 -1.87 -7.91
C SER A 202 -6.87 -1.52 -9.12
N ALA A 203 -7.22 -2.10 -10.28
CA ALA A 203 -6.54 -1.83 -11.54
C ALA A 203 -6.72 -0.37 -12.01
N GLY A 204 -7.92 0.20 -11.85
CA GLY A 204 -8.19 1.60 -12.19
C GLY A 204 -7.39 2.60 -11.35
N ARG A 205 -7.22 2.32 -10.04
CA ARG A 205 -6.34 3.12 -9.16
C ARG A 205 -4.88 3.03 -9.61
N ALA A 206 -4.41 1.83 -9.93
CA ALA A 206 -3.05 1.63 -10.39
C ALA A 206 -2.76 2.39 -11.70
N VAL A 207 -3.68 2.34 -12.67
CA VAL A 207 -3.55 3.08 -13.94
C VAL A 207 -3.57 4.60 -13.70
N SER A 208 -4.44 5.08 -12.81
CA SER A 208 -4.49 6.51 -12.45
C SER A 208 -3.18 6.97 -11.80
N ALA A 209 -2.64 6.18 -10.87
CA ALA A 209 -1.36 6.43 -10.22
C ALA A 209 -0.22 6.45 -11.24
N ALA A 210 -0.15 5.48 -12.15
CA ALA A 210 0.89 5.41 -13.18
C ALA A 210 0.91 6.64 -14.08
N ARG A 211 -0.27 7.14 -14.49
CA ARG A 211 -0.38 8.38 -15.28
C ARG A 211 0.08 9.60 -14.48
N ALA A 212 -0.35 9.72 -13.22
CA ALA A 212 0.05 10.81 -12.36
C ALA A 212 1.57 10.81 -12.10
N ILE A 213 2.18 9.63 -11.87
CA ILE A 213 3.63 9.51 -11.68
C ILE A 213 4.38 9.92 -12.95
N ARG A 214 3.91 9.51 -14.13
CA ARG A 214 4.48 9.93 -15.42
C ARG A 214 4.43 11.45 -15.58
N ASP A 215 3.28 12.05 -15.32
CA ASP A 215 3.08 13.49 -15.49
C ASP A 215 3.95 14.28 -14.50
N ALA A 216 4.00 13.87 -13.23
CA ALA A 216 4.87 14.48 -12.22
C ALA A 216 6.37 14.31 -12.53
N ALA A 217 6.79 13.17 -13.11
CA ALA A 217 8.16 12.99 -13.57
C ALA A 217 8.51 13.95 -14.72
N ALA A 218 7.59 14.17 -15.66
CA ALA A 218 7.78 15.10 -16.77
C ALA A 218 7.97 16.55 -16.27
N GLU A 219 7.27 16.95 -15.21
CA GLU A 219 7.47 18.26 -14.56
C GLU A 219 8.87 18.44 -13.97
N LEU A 220 9.52 17.34 -13.57
CA LEU A 220 10.92 17.32 -13.11
C LEU A 220 11.93 17.22 -14.26
N GLY A 221 11.48 17.19 -15.51
CA GLY A 221 12.34 16.98 -16.69
C GLY A 221 12.82 15.54 -16.84
N LEU A 222 12.10 14.58 -16.24
CA LEU A 222 12.36 13.14 -16.34
C LEU A 222 11.32 12.48 -17.25
N GLU A 223 11.74 11.46 -17.98
CA GLU A 223 10.83 10.53 -18.63
C GLU A 223 10.86 9.21 -17.87
N ILE A 224 9.70 8.61 -17.65
CA ILE A 224 9.60 7.27 -17.09
C ILE A 224 8.95 6.34 -18.09
N ARG A 225 9.12 5.05 -17.86
CA ARG A 225 8.31 3.99 -18.43
C ARG A 225 7.59 3.25 -17.32
N ALA A 226 6.38 2.78 -17.58
CA ALA A 226 5.58 2.06 -16.61
C ALA A 226 4.92 0.81 -17.20
N GLY A 227 4.85 -0.24 -16.40
CA GLY A 227 4.17 -1.48 -16.73
C GLY A 227 3.26 -1.94 -15.61
N LEU A 228 2.04 -2.37 -15.98
CA LEU A 228 1.04 -2.86 -15.03
C LEU A 228 0.57 -4.27 -15.37
N HIS A 229 0.42 -5.09 -14.34
CA HIS A 229 -0.14 -6.42 -14.44
C HIS A 229 -0.99 -6.76 -13.22
N THR A 230 -2.17 -7.34 -13.45
CA THR A 230 -3.03 -7.86 -12.39
C THR A 230 -2.89 -9.38 -12.32
N GLY A 231 -2.47 -9.89 -11.17
CA GLY A 231 -2.20 -11.31 -10.97
C GLY A 231 -2.07 -11.67 -9.49
N GLU A 232 -2.04 -12.97 -9.21
CA GLU A 232 -1.87 -13.48 -7.85
C GLU A 232 -0.42 -13.36 -7.40
N VAL A 233 -0.24 -12.94 -6.15
CA VAL A 233 1.06 -12.84 -5.50
C VAL A 233 1.00 -13.37 -4.07
N GLU A 234 2.15 -13.80 -3.58
CA GLU A 234 2.39 -14.12 -2.16
C GLU A 234 3.03 -12.89 -1.49
N ILE A 235 2.50 -12.50 -0.32
CA ILE A 235 3.02 -11.36 0.46
C ILE A 235 3.70 -11.89 1.72
N ALA A 236 5.01 -11.69 1.82
CA ALA A 236 5.80 -12.11 2.98
C ALA A 236 6.90 -11.11 3.29
N GLY A 237 7.02 -10.66 4.55
CA GLY A 237 8.11 -9.76 4.95
C GLY A 237 8.04 -8.36 4.33
N GLY A 238 6.85 -7.90 3.89
CA GLY A 238 6.69 -6.64 3.14
C GLY A 238 6.99 -6.76 1.65
N ASP A 239 7.68 -7.82 1.26
CA ASP A 239 8.00 -8.16 -0.11
C ASP A 239 6.83 -8.88 -0.81
N VAL A 240 6.87 -8.88 -2.14
CA VAL A 240 5.87 -9.52 -2.99
C VAL A 240 6.56 -10.50 -3.93
N ARG A 241 6.07 -11.73 -3.96
CA ARG A 241 6.64 -12.82 -4.77
C ARG A 241 5.58 -13.45 -5.66
N GLY A 242 6.01 -13.93 -6.81
CA GLY A 242 5.15 -14.64 -7.75
C GLY A 242 5.45 -14.27 -9.20
N ILE A 243 4.92 -15.07 -10.11
CA ILE A 243 5.11 -14.88 -11.54
C ILE A 243 4.57 -13.52 -12.03
N ALA A 244 3.50 -13.03 -11.39
CA ALA A 244 2.89 -11.74 -11.68
C ALA A 244 3.87 -10.55 -11.51
N VAL A 245 4.78 -10.63 -10.52
CA VAL A 245 5.81 -9.58 -10.30
C VAL A 245 6.77 -9.53 -11.48
N HIS A 246 7.20 -10.68 -11.97
CA HIS A 246 8.06 -10.77 -13.15
C HIS A 246 7.33 -10.30 -14.40
N GLU A 247 6.04 -10.61 -14.56
CA GLU A 247 5.25 -10.15 -15.69
C GLU A 247 5.12 -8.62 -15.71
N ALA A 248 4.78 -7.99 -14.57
CA ALA A 248 4.73 -6.53 -14.45
C ALA A 248 6.08 -5.87 -14.83
N ALA A 249 7.19 -6.41 -14.31
CA ALA A 249 8.52 -5.90 -14.61
C ALA A 249 8.91 -6.05 -16.08
N ARG A 250 8.50 -7.13 -16.75
CA ARG A 250 8.76 -7.33 -18.19
C ARG A 250 7.91 -6.42 -19.06
N ILE A 251 6.66 -6.17 -18.67
CA ILE A 251 5.80 -5.18 -19.34
C ILE A 251 6.43 -3.79 -19.23
N ALA A 252 6.89 -3.39 -18.04
CA ALA A 252 7.55 -2.10 -17.86
C ALA A 252 8.82 -1.99 -18.71
N ALA A 253 9.60 -3.06 -18.83
CA ALA A 253 10.80 -3.08 -19.66
C ALA A 253 10.53 -2.96 -21.17
N THR A 254 9.33 -3.32 -21.64
CA THR A 254 8.91 -3.14 -23.04
C THR A 254 8.35 -1.75 -23.33
N ALA A 255 7.99 -0.99 -22.30
CA ALA A 255 7.41 0.34 -22.45
C ALA A 255 8.47 1.36 -22.89
N GLY A 256 8.10 2.20 -23.86
CA GLY A 256 8.89 3.33 -24.31
C GLY A 256 8.85 4.52 -23.33
N PRO A 257 9.59 5.61 -23.64
CA PRO A 257 9.57 6.81 -22.81
C PRO A 257 8.18 7.46 -22.75
N GLY A 258 7.75 7.81 -21.55
CA GLY A 258 6.43 8.36 -21.26
C GLY A 258 5.29 7.34 -21.39
N GLU A 259 5.59 6.08 -21.66
CA GLU A 259 4.58 5.07 -21.93
C GLU A 259 4.13 4.33 -20.66
N VAL A 260 2.82 4.11 -20.57
CA VAL A 260 2.19 3.27 -19.55
C VAL A 260 1.56 2.07 -20.25
N LEU A 261 2.18 0.89 -20.10
CA LEU A 261 1.69 -0.36 -20.65
C LEU A 261 0.94 -1.20 -19.62
N VAL A 262 -0.11 -1.89 -20.06
CA VAL A 262 -0.90 -2.79 -19.22
C VAL A 262 -1.07 -4.16 -19.88
N SER A 263 -1.18 -5.20 -19.05
CA SER A 263 -1.59 -6.54 -19.48
C SER A 263 -3.09 -6.60 -19.85
N PRO A 264 -3.54 -7.64 -20.59
CA PRO A 264 -4.95 -7.82 -20.92
C PRO A 264 -5.85 -7.93 -19.68
N THR A 265 -5.38 -8.63 -18.64
CA THR A 265 -6.08 -8.78 -17.36
C THR A 265 -6.30 -7.43 -16.69
N THR A 266 -5.26 -6.58 -16.67
CA THR A 266 -5.36 -5.24 -16.07
C THR A 266 -6.36 -4.38 -16.85
N ARG A 267 -6.26 -4.37 -18.18
CA ARG A 267 -7.21 -3.66 -19.05
C ARG A 267 -8.66 -4.08 -18.75
N LEU A 268 -8.93 -5.37 -18.67
CA LEU A 268 -10.28 -5.90 -18.40
C LEU A 268 -10.84 -5.41 -17.06
N LEU A 269 -9.99 -5.23 -16.04
CA LEU A 269 -10.37 -4.85 -14.68
C LEU A 269 -10.41 -3.34 -14.44
N THR A 270 -10.01 -2.51 -15.41
CA THR A 270 -10.00 -1.03 -15.29
C THR A 270 -11.35 -0.37 -15.61
N GLY A 271 -12.35 -1.13 -16.08
CA GLY A 271 -13.64 -0.57 -16.48
C GLY A 271 -13.57 0.23 -17.79
N THR A 272 -14.48 1.19 -17.98
CA THR A 272 -14.60 2.00 -19.21
C THR A 272 -13.96 3.38 -19.12
N GLU A 273 -13.33 3.71 -17.99
CA GLU A 273 -12.79 5.05 -17.69
C GLU A 273 -11.47 5.35 -18.41
N PHE A 274 -10.92 4.37 -19.14
CA PHE A 274 -9.61 4.48 -19.78
C PHE A 274 -9.68 4.02 -21.24
N GLN A 275 -8.93 4.74 -22.08
CA GLN A 275 -8.71 4.37 -23.47
C GLN A 275 -7.38 3.62 -23.61
N PHE A 276 -7.39 2.59 -24.45
CA PHE A 276 -6.28 1.66 -24.61
C PHE A 276 -6.03 1.33 -26.08
N ASP A 277 -4.80 1.57 -26.53
CA ASP A 277 -4.34 1.18 -27.85
C ASP A 277 -3.51 -0.10 -27.77
N SER A 278 -3.80 -1.07 -28.64
CA SER A 278 -3.00 -2.30 -28.73
C SER A 278 -1.58 -1.97 -29.21
N ARG A 279 -0.59 -2.53 -28.52
CA ARG A 279 0.82 -2.54 -28.92
C ARG A 279 1.26 -3.90 -29.44
N GLY A 280 0.30 -4.75 -29.81
CA GLY A 280 0.54 -6.07 -30.36
C GLY A 280 1.03 -7.07 -29.33
N GLU A 281 1.46 -8.22 -29.83
CA GLU A 281 1.98 -9.34 -29.04
C GLU A 281 3.48 -9.21 -28.77
N HIS A 282 3.86 -9.46 -27.52
CA HIS A 282 5.24 -9.41 -27.03
C HIS A 282 5.63 -10.74 -26.39
N GLU A 283 6.81 -11.23 -26.75
CA GLU A 283 7.46 -12.35 -26.05
C GLU A 283 8.15 -11.81 -24.80
N LEU A 284 7.55 -12.06 -23.64
CA LEU A 284 8.10 -11.61 -22.36
C LEU A 284 9.09 -12.65 -21.84
N LYS A 285 10.38 -12.29 -21.83
CA LYS A 285 11.49 -13.20 -21.45
C LYS A 285 11.19 -13.96 -20.15
N GLY A 286 11.15 -15.29 -20.25
CA GLY A 286 10.95 -16.21 -19.14
C GLY A 286 9.49 -16.58 -18.86
N LEU A 287 8.54 -16.03 -19.62
CA LEU A 287 7.12 -16.38 -19.57
C LEU A 287 6.73 -17.24 -20.77
N ALA A 288 5.68 -18.05 -20.59
CA ALA A 288 5.19 -18.95 -21.62
C ALA A 288 4.24 -18.23 -22.59
N GLY A 289 4.68 -18.13 -23.85
CA GLY A 289 3.91 -17.62 -24.98
C GLY A 289 3.78 -16.09 -25.00
N PRO A 290 3.31 -15.55 -26.14
CA PRO A 290 3.15 -14.13 -26.31
C PRO A 290 2.08 -13.55 -25.39
N ARG A 291 2.21 -12.25 -25.10
CA ARG A 291 1.23 -11.43 -24.39
C ARG A 291 0.90 -10.21 -25.22
N GLU A 292 -0.37 -9.99 -25.50
CA GLU A 292 -0.82 -8.70 -26.05
C GLU A 292 -0.70 -7.62 -24.98
N LEU A 293 -0.10 -6.48 -25.32
CA LEU A 293 0.05 -5.34 -24.42
C LEU A 293 -0.73 -4.14 -24.93
N PHE A 294 -1.18 -3.29 -24.00
CA PHE A 294 -1.96 -2.10 -24.32
C PHE A 294 -1.37 -0.86 -23.69
N ALA A 295 -1.25 0.21 -24.47
CA ALA A 295 -0.86 1.51 -23.97
C ALA A 295 -2.09 2.30 -23.49
N VAL A 296 -1.97 2.95 -22.33
CA VAL A 296 -2.99 3.87 -21.81
C VAL A 296 -2.87 5.21 -22.53
N THR A 297 -3.88 5.60 -23.30
CA THR A 297 -3.80 6.78 -24.20
C THR A 297 -4.71 7.94 -23.80
N GLY A 298 -5.72 7.73 -22.95
CA GLY A 298 -6.64 8.79 -22.54
C GLY A 298 -7.59 8.39 -21.41
N ALA A 299 -8.37 9.35 -20.94
CA ALA A 299 -9.59 9.07 -20.17
C ALA A 299 -10.71 8.67 -21.15
N GLY A 300 -11.52 7.68 -20.75
CA GLY A 300 -12.67 7.17 -21.49
C GLY A 300 -13.88 8.11 -21.48
#